data_AF-A0A958XJE2-F1
#
_entry.id   AF-A0A958XJE2-F1
#
_cell.length_a   1.000
_cell.length_b   1.000
_cell.length_c   1.000
_cell.angle_alpha   90.00
_cell.angle_beta   90.00
_cell.angle_gamma   90.00
#
_symmetry.space_group_name_H-M   'P 1'
#
loop_
_entity.id
_entity.type
_entity.pdbx_description
1 polymer ?
#
loop_
_entity_poly.entity_id
_entity_poly.type
_entity_poly.pdbx_seq_one_letter_code
_entity_poly.pdbx_strand_id
1 'polypeptide(L)'
;MAISYKDVRHERQWKASTGLSEEQFFKLVKLFGQAYEMLFGVSIAERQNNSTATSTFRTYADLLFFTLYSVKSGLTYDLLGLTFGLDGANAYQNQALGLRVLRSALEQGGYLPKRTYQSIEEFKEHWSEDSEIIMDVTEQRRQRPSNQEEQKEDYSGKKNRIP
;
A
#
# COMPACT_ATOMS: atom_id res chain seq x y z
N MET A 1 18.59 -9.98 14.20
CA MET A 1 19.21 -8.84 13.49
C MET A 1 18.09 -8.24 12.65
N ALA A 2 17.59 -7.06 13.02
CA ALA A 2 16.48 -6.41 12.31
C ALA A 2 17.06 -5.54 11.18
N ILE A 3 16.52 -5.63 9.96
CA ILE A 3 16.90 -4.72 8.87
C ILE A 3 16.47 -3.30 9.24
N SER A 4 17.36 -2.31 9.06
CA SER A 4 17.05 -0.89 9.25
C SER A 4 17.11 -0.12 7.92
N TYR A 5 16.35 0.97 7.82
CA TYR A 5 16.49 1.93 6.72
C TYR A 5 17.91 2.53 6.66
N LYS A 6 18.62 2.56 7.79
CA LYS A 6 20.00 3.05 7.90
C LYS A 6 21.02 2.14 7.20
N ASP A 7 20.65 0.89 6.94
CA ASP A 7 21.50 -0.09 6.24
C ASP A 7 21.34 -0.03 4.72
N VAL A 8 20.40 0.79 4.20
CA VAL A 8 20.11 0.95 2.77
C VAL A 8 21.15 1.89 2.16
N ARG A 9 21.89 1.40 1.15
CA ARG A 9 23.11 2.08 0.68
C ARG A 9 22.93 2.91 -0.59
N HIS A 10 22.02 2.48 -1.47
CA HIS A 10 21.90 3.04 -2.81
C HIS A 10 20.44 3.15 -3.24
N GLU A 11 20.17 4.03 -4.20
CA GLU A 11 18.81 4.30 -4.70
C GLU A 11 18.07 3.05 -5.17
N ARG A 12 18.78 2.11 -5.81
CA ARG A 12 18.21 0.82 -6.22
C ARG A 12 17.66 0.03 -5.03
N GLN A 13 18.37 0.03 -3.91
CA GLN A 13 17.89 -0.67 -2.70
C GLN A 13 16.70 0.04 -2.08
N TRP A 14 16.72 1.38 -2.03
CA TRP A 14 15.58 2.18 -1.56
C TRP A 14 14.29 1.87 -2.34
N LYS A 15 14.37 1.90 -3.68
CA LYS A 15 13.22 1.58 -4.55
C LYS A 15 12.81 0.10 -4.42
N ALA A 16 13.76 -0.81 -4.26
CA ALA A 16 13.47 -2.23 -4.10
C ALA A 16 12.79 -2.54 -2.75
N SER A 17 13.19 -1.86 -1.67
CA SER A 17 12.70 -2.11 -0.32
C SER A 17 11.44 -1.31 0.03
N THR A 18 11.29 -0.08 -0.47
CA THR A 18 10.17 0.81 -0.09
C THR A 18 9.31 1.26 -1.27
N GLY A 19 9.78 1.09 -2.50
CA GLY A 19 9.17 1.69 -3.69
C GLY A 19 9.51 3.17 -3.91
N LEU A 20 10.27 3.80 -3.00
CA LEU A 20 10.58 5.23 -3.01
C LEU A 20 12.10 5.46 -3.15
N SER A 21 12.51 6.66 -3.57
CA SER A 21 13.87 7.15 -3.33
C SER A 21 14.05 7.54 -1.85
N GLU A 22 15.30 7.69 -1.41
CA GLU A 22 15.62 8.18 -0.07
C GLU A 22 14.97 9.54 0.24
N GLU A 23 15.04 10.47 -0.71
CA GLU A 23 14.46 11.80 -0.56
C GLU A 23 12.93 11.73 -0.40
N GLN A 24 12.26 10.93 -1.24
CA GLN A 24 10.82 10.71 -1.16
C GLN A 24 10.43 10.05 0.17
N PHE A 25 11.22 9.08 0.63
CA PHE A 25 11.01 8.43 1.91
C PHE A 25 11.02 9.44 3.06
N PHE A 26 12.05 10.28 3.18
CA PHE A 26 12.12 11.26 4.27
C PHE A 26 11.08 12.39 4.17
N LYS A 27 10.64 12.75 2.95
CA LYS A 27 9.46 13.62 2.79
C LYS A 27 8.21 12.97 3.37
N LEU A 28 8.00 11.68 3.07
CA LEU A 28 6.87 10.92 3.60
C LEU A 28 6.97 10.69 5.11
N VAL A 29 8.16 10.51 5.68
CA VAL A 29 8.37 10.41 7.14
C VAL A 29 7.77 11.61 7.88
N LYS A 30 7.93 12.83 7.33
CA LYS A 30 7.37 14.05 7.94
C LYS A 30 5.85 14.03 7.97
N LEU A 31 5.22 13.73 6.83
CA LEU A 31 3.76 13.60 6.72
C LEU A 31 3.22 12.48 7.61
N PHE A 32 3.94 11.36 7.67
CA PHE A 32 3.59 10.20 8.47
C PHE A 32 3.63 10.50 9.97
N GLY A 33 4.65 11.24 10.45
CA GLY A 33 4.74 11.67 11.85
C GLY A 33 3.60 12.60 12.25
N GLN A 34 3.28 13.58 11.41
CA GLN A 34 2.14 14.49 11.63
C GLN A 34 0.81 13.72 11.70
N ALA A 35 0.59 12.79 10.77
CA ALA A 35 -0.61 11.96 10.77
C ALA A 35 -0.67 11.03 11.99
N TYR A 36 0.46 10.50 12.45
CA TYR A 36 0.53 9.68 13.66
C TYR A 36 0.06 10.48 14.89
N GLU A 37 0.67 11.64 15.10
CA GLU A 37 0.37 12.49 16.26
C GLU A 37 -1.08 12.99 16.23
N MET A 38 -1.61 13.30 15.04
CA MET A 38 -3.03 13.63 14.89
C MET A 38 -3.96 12.47 15.24
N LEU A 39 -3.63 11.24 14.83
CA LEU A 39 -4.47 10.06 15.08
C LEU A 39 -4.46 9.60 16.54
N PHE A 40 -3.33 9.77 17.24
CA PHE A 40 -3.13 9.22 18.58
C PHE A 40 -3.06 10.28 19.68
N GLY A 41 -2.93 11.56 19.33
CA GLY A 41 -2.80 12.67 20.28
C GLY A 41 -1.48 12.71 21.06
N VAL A 42 -0.55 11.81 20.75
CA VAL A 42 0.76 11.68 21.41
C VAL A 42 1.81 11.27 20.39
N SER A 43 3.06 11.64 20.65
CA SER A 43 4.20 11.20 19.85
C SER A 43 4.53 9.71 20.08
N ILE A 44 5.22 9.10 19.12
CA ILE A 44 5.69 7.71 19.27
C ILE A 44 6.65 7.54 20.46
N ALA A 45 7.45 8.58 20.76
CA ALA A 45 8.38 8.59 21.87
C ALA A 45 7.64 8.65 23.22
N GLU A 46 6.64 9.53 23.35
CA GLU A 46 5.82 9.61 24.57
C GLU A 46 5.04 8.32 24.81
N ARG A 47 4.43 7.75 23.77
CA ARG A 47 3.72 6.47 23.87
C ARG A 47 4.62 5.35 24.38
N GLN A 48 5.89 5.35 23.99
CA GLN A 48 6.87 4.36 24.45
C GLN A 48 7.32 4.60 25.88
N ASN A 49 7.54 5.85 26.28
CA ASN A 49 7.88 6.19 27.67
C ASN A 49 6.77 5.78 28.65
N ASN A 50 5.52 5.77 28.18
CA ASN A 50 4.36 5.33 28.96
C ASN A 50 4.12 3.80 28.90
N SER A 51 4.95 3.04 28.21
CA SER A 51 4.83 1.58 28.10
C SER A 51 5.95 0.88 28.87
N THR A 52 5.61 -0.20 29.56
CA THR A 52 6.59 -1.11 30.16
C THR A 52 7.26 -2.03 29.14
N ALA A 53 6.71 -2.14 27.93
CA ALA A 53 7.25 -2.98 26.86
C ALA A 53 8.14 -2.17 25.90
N THR A 54 9.31 -2.69 25.57
CA THR A 54 10.19 -2.08 24.57
C THR A 54 9.62 -2.31 23.16
N SER A 55 9.15 -1.24 22.52
CA SER A 55 8.76 -1.27 21.11
C SER A 55 9.99 -1.46 20.19
N THR A 56 9.84 -2.29 19.17
CA THR A 56 10.85 -2.51 18.12
C THR A 56 11.03 -1.28 17.24
N PHE A 57 9.95 -0.58 16.91
CA PHE A 57 10.00 0.63 16.08
C PHE A 57 9.91 1.86 16.97
N ARG A 58 11.01 2.60 17.10
CA ARG A 58 11.14 3.73 18.02
C ARG A 58 10.89 5.09 17.38
N THR A 59 11.07 5.17 16.07
CA THR A 59 10.90 6.41 15.33
C THR A 59 9.84 6.25 14.24
N TYR A 60 9.31 7.38 13.76
CA TYR A 60 8.41 7.41 12.60
C TYR A 60 9.08 6.79 11.36
N ALA A 61 10.38 7.01 11.18
CA ALA A 61 11.14 6.42 10.09
C ALA A 61 11.22 4.89 10.19
N ASP A 62 11.44 4.33 11.39
CA ASP A 62 11.48 2.87 11.57
C ASP A 62 10.13 2.23 11.23
N LEU A 63 9.04 2.80 11.76
CA LEU A 63 7.69 2.28 11.52
C LEU A 63 7.28 2.43 10.05
N LEU A 64 7.54 3.59 9.43
CA LEU A 64 7.25 3.79 8.01
C LEU A 64 8.06 2.84 7.13
N PHE A 65 9.36 2.66 7.42
CA PHE A 65 10.21 1.76 6.66
C PHE A 65 9.69 0.32 6.72
N PHE A 66 9.38 -0.18 7.91
CA PHE A 66 8.75 -1.49 8.07
C PHE A 66 7.44 -1.61 7.30
N THR A 67 6.59 -0.58 7.37
CA THR A 67 5.29 -0.55 6.68
C THR A 67 5.47 -0.69 5.17
N LEU A 68 6.30 0.17 4.57
CA LEU A 68 6.56 0.14 3.13
C LEU A 68 7.24 -1.16 2.70
N TYR A 69 8.21 -1.63 3.48
CA TYR A 69 8.89 -2.91 3.25
C TYR A 69 7.92 -4.07 3.22
N SER A 70 6.99 -4.12 4.18
CA SER A 70 6.03 -5.22 4.28
C SER A 70 5.10 -5.31 3.07
N VAL A 71 4.67 -4.17 2.53
CA VAL A 71 3.83 -4.12 1.31
C VAL A 71 4.66 -4.39 0.07
N LYS A 72 5.86 -3.84 -0.02
CA LYS A 72 6.73 -3.94 -1.21
C LYS A 72 7.27 -5.35 -1.42
N SER A 73 7.58 -6.06 -0.33
CA SER A 73 8.17 -7.40 -0.35
C SER A 73 7.13 -8.52 -0.42
N GLY A 74 5.90 -8.29 0.06
CA GLY A 74 4.83 -9.30 0.04
C GLY A 74 5.14 -10.55 0.87
N LEU A 75 6.03 -10.44 1.87
CA LEU A 75 6.41 -11.56 2.73
C LEU A 75 5.27 -11.95 3.69
N THR A 76 5.28 -13.22 4.10
CA THR A 76 4.41 -13.70 5.18
C THR A 76 4.80 -13.08 6.53
N TYR A 77 3.90 -13.08 7.51
CA TYR A 77 4.18 -12.49 8.82
C TYR A 77 5.32 -13.18 9.56
N ASP A 78 5.51 -14.49 9.38
CA ASP A 78 6.64 -15.20 9.97
C ASP A 78 7.97 -14.74 9.37
N LEU A 79 8.01 -14.51 8.05
CA LEU A 79 9.20 -14.00 7.38
C LEU A 79 9.46 -12.53 7.70
N LEU A 80 8.41 -11.71 7.85
CA LEU A 80 8.54 -10.33 8.35
C LEU A 80 9.05 -10.32 9.79
N GLY A 81 8.53 -11.23 10.62
CA GLY A 81 9.00 -11.45 11.98
C GLY A 81 10.49 -11.79 12.03
N LEU A 82 10.92 -12.75 11.21
CA LEU A 82 12.32 -13.12 11.07
C LEU A 82 13.19 -11.94 10.62
N THR A 83 12.71 -11.14 9.66
CA THR A 83 13.45 -10.01 9.06
C THR A 83 13.64 -8.84 10.03
N PHE A 84 12.65 -8.59 10.89
CA PHE A 84 12.64 -7.44 11.81
C PHE A 84 12.81 -7.82 13.29
N GLY A 85 13.01 -9.09 13.61
CA GLY A 85 13.13 -9.57 14.99
C GLY A 85 11.83 -9.43 15.78
N LEU A 86 10.70 -9.74 15.14
CA LEU A 86 9.36 -9.76 15.73
C LEU A 86 8.80 -11.19 15.70
N ASP A 87 7.80 -11.48 16.53
CA ASP A 87 6.88 -12.58 16.24
C ASP A 87 5.85 -12.15 15.16
N GLY A 88 5.18 -13.13 14.55
CA GLY A 88 4.23 -12.89 13.47
C GLY A 88 3.02 -12.05 13.89
N ALA A 89 2.55 -12.17 15.14
CA ALA A 89 1.44 -11.36 15.64
C ALA A 89 1.85 -9.89 15.75
N ASN A 90 3.03 -9.61 16.29
CA ASN A 90 3.59 -8.26 16.35
C ASN A 90 3.88 -7.70 14.95
N ALA A 91 4.33 -8.51 13.99
CA ALA A 91 4.49 -8.07 12.60
C ALA A 91 3.15 -7.62 12.00
N TYR A 92 2.08 -8.41 12.18
CA TYR A 92 0.72 -8.04 11.75
C TYR A 92 0.23 -6.75 12.40
N GLN A 93 0.34 -6.63 13.73
CA GLN A 93 -0.15 -5.46 14.47
C GLN A 93 0.59 -4.18 14.05
N ASN A 94 1.91 -4.25 13.89
CA ASN A 94 2.69 -3.10 13.42
C ASN A 94 2.37 -2.74 11.97
N GLN A 95 2.09 -3.72 11.10
CA GLN A 95 1.73 -3.44 9.71
C GLN A 95 0.36 -2.76 9.65
N ALA A 96 -0.62 -3.28 10.38
CA ALA A 96 -1.95 -2.69 10.46
C ALA A 96 -1.90 -1.25 10.99
N LEU A 97 -1.12 -1.01 12.06
CA LEU A 97 -0.88 0.33 12.60
C LEU A 97 -0.24 1.25 11.55
N GLY A 98 0.84 0.78 10.92
CA GLY A 98 1.58 1.52 9.92
C GLY A 98 0.73 1.89 8.70
N LEU A 99 -0.06 0.95 8.19
CA LEU A 99 -0.98 1.18 7.07
C LEU A 99 -2.09 2.18 7.43
N ARG A 100 -2.61 2.14 8.66
CA ARG A 100 -3.60 3.12 9.13
C ARG A 100 -3.02 4.53 9.14
N VAL A 101 -1.82 4.70 9.67
CA VAL A 101 -1.14 6.01 9.72
C VAL A 101 -0.77 6.48 8.32
N LEU A 102 -0.23 5.58 7.48
CA LEU A 102 0.14 5.88 6.10
C LEU A 102 -1.08 6.34 5.29
N ARG A 103 -2.21 5.65 5.43
CA ARG A 103 -3.46 6.06 4.77
C ARG A 103 -3.86 7.47 5.18
N SER A 104 -3.83 7.79 6.48
CA SER A 104 -4.17 9.12 6.96
C SER A 104 -3.19 10.19 6.46
N ALA A 105 -1.90 9.89 6.42
CA ALA A 105 -0.88 10.79 5.86
C ALA A 105 -1.11 11.10 4.38
N LEU A 106 -1.44 10.07 3.59
CA LEU A 106 -1.74 10.22 2.16
C LEU A 106 -3.06 10.98 1.94
N GLU A 107 -4.06 10.76 2.78
CA GLU A 107 -5.34 11.48 2.74
C GLU A 107 -5.15 12.97 3.00
N GLN A 108 -4.47 13.32 4.10
CA GLN A 108 -4.16 14.70 4.47
C GLN A 108 -3.28 15.40 3.43
N GLY A 109 -2.37 14.65 2.80
CA GLY A 109 -1.52 15.16 1.73
C GLY A 109 -2.20 15.26 0.36
N GLY A 110 -3.46 14.81 0.21
CA GLY A 110 -4.15 14.80 -1.08
C GLY A 110 -3.60 13.79 -2.09
N TYR A 111 -2.90 12.75 -1.63
CA TYR A 111 -2.24 11.74 -2.46
C TYR A 111 -3.05 10.44 -2.61
N LEU A 112 -4.20 10.31 -1.94
CA LEU A 112 -5.06 9.14 -2.12
C LEU A 112 -5.78 9.21 -3.47
N PRO A 113 -5.79 8.11 -4.26
CA PRO A 113 -6.55 8.06 -5.49
C PRO A 113 -8.05 8.11 -5.18
N LYS A 114 -8.81 8.76 -6.07
CA LYS A 114 -10.28 8.76 -6.02
C LYS A 114 -10.79 7.34 -6.24
N ARG A 115 -11.58 6.83 -5.28
CA ARG A 115 -12.06 5.43 -5.28
C ARG A 115 -13.50 5.24 -5.74
N THR A 116 -14.31 6.30 -5.68
CA THR A 116 -15.74 6.25 -5.97
C THR A 116 -16.18 7.50 -6.71
N TYR A 117 -17.11 7.32 -7.62
CA TYR A 117 -17.81 8.38 -8.32
C TYR A 117 -19.31 8.25 -8.00
N GLN A 118 -19.97 9.37 -7.76
CA GLN A 118 -21.40 9.49 -7.47
C GLN A 118 -22.24 9.47 -8.74
N SER A 119 -21.66 9.83 -9.89
CA SER A 119 -22.33 9.80 -11.19
C SER A 119 -21.39 9.50 -12.36
N ILE A 120 -21.97 9.22 -13.52
CA ILE A 120 -21.22 9.03 -14.77
C ILE A 120 -20.60 10.34 -15.23
N GLU A 121 -21.28 11.46 -14.99
CA GLU A 121 -20.83 12.81 -15.32
C GLU A 121 -19.56 13.17 -14.52
N GLU A 122 -19.55 12.90 -13.21
CA GLU A 122 -18.39 13.13 -12.35
C GLU A 122 -17.18 12.27 -12.80
N PHE A 123 -17.43 11.02 -13.21
CA PHE A 123 -16.40 10.18 -13.79
C PHE A 123 -15.82 10.81 -15.07
N LYS A 124 -16.69 11.19 -16.03
CA LYS A 124 -16.25 11.80 -17.29
C LYS A 124 -15.48 13.10 -17.06
N GLU A 125 -15.92 13.94 -16.13
CA GLU A 125 -15.24 15.19 -15.79
C GLU A 125 -13.86 14.92 -15.18
N HIS A 126 -13.76 13.98 -14.23
CA HIS A 126 -12.50 13.66 -13.57
C HIS A 126 -11.40 13.18 -14.54
N TRP A 127 -11.80 12.47 -15.59
CA TRP A 127 -10.89 11.92 -16.61
C TRP A 127 -10.87 12.74 -17.91
N SER A 128 -11.45 13.95 -17.93
CA SER A 128 -11.62 14.73 -19.16
C SER A 128 -10.31 15.22 -19.78
N GLU A 129 -9.27 15.39 -18.96
CA GLU A 129 -7.93 15.81 -19.39
C GLU A 129 -7.02 14.64 -19.78
N ASP A 130 -7.40 13.41 -19.44
CA ASP A 130 -6.62 12.21 -19.74
C ASP A 130 -7.02 11.65 -21.11
N SER A 131 -6.04 11.57 -22.02
CA SER A 131 -6.27 11.12 -23.40
C SER A 131 -6.50 9.61 -23.54
N GLU A 132 -6.05 8.82 -22.56
CA GLU A 132 -6.09 7.35 -22.64
C GLU A 132 -6.24 6.72 -21.24
N ILE A 133 -7.28 5.90 -21.07
CA ILE A 133 -7.49 5.11 -19.85
C ILE A 133 -7.14 3.65 -20.16
N ILE A 134 -6.07 3.16 -19.54
CA ILE A 134 -5.67 1.76 -19.64
C ILE A 134 -6.31 0.98 -18.49
N MET A 135 -7.17 0.02 -18.82
CA MET A 135 -7.76 -0.89 -17.85
C MET A 135 -7.14 -2.28 -18.01
N ASP A 136 -6.47 -2.76 -16.96
CA ASP A 136 -6.06 -4.16 -16.87
C ASP A 136 -7.29 -5.00 -16.46
N VAL A 137 -8.03 -5.46 -17.45
CA VAL A 137 -9.27 -6.21 -17.23
C VAL A 137 -8.96 -7.70 -17.15
N THR A 138 -9.36 -8.33 -16.04
CA THR A 138 -9.39 -9.80 -15.94
C THR A 138 -10.68 -10.32 -16.55
N GLU A 139 -10.60 -11.33 -17.41
CA GLU A 139 -11.79 -11.94 -18.01
C GLU A 139 -12.70 -12.54 -16.91
N GLN A 140 -13.93 -12.03 -16.82
CA GLN A 140 -14.98 -12.56 -15.95
C GLN A 140 -15.72 -13.69 -16.66
N ARG A 141 -15.93 -14.82 -15.96
CA ARG A 141 -16.82 -15.88 -16.47
C ARG A 141 -18.26 -15.36 -16.44
N ARG A 142 -18.93 -15.36 -17.58
CA ARG A 142 -20.36 -15.08 -17.71
C ARG A 142 -21.10 -16.30 -18.23
N GLN A 143 -22.39 -16.39 -17.95
CA GLN A 143 -23.25 -17.37 -18.58
C GLN A 143 -23.32 -17.09 -20.07
N ARG A 144 -23.18 -18.14 -20.89
CA ARG A 144 -23.31 -18.02 -22.35
C ARG A 144 -24.76 -17.64 -22.69
N PRO A 145 -25.01 -16.54 -23.42
CA PRO A 145 -26.36 -16.19 -23.87
C PRO A 145 -26.97 -17.34 -24.66
N SER A 146 -28.28 -17.57 -24.57
CA SER A 146 -28.96 -18.61 -25.35
C SER A 146 -29.16 -18.20 -26.82
N ASN A 147 -29.29 -16.89 -27.07
CA ASN A 147 -29.45 -16.31 -28.39
C ASN A 147 -28.16 -16.47 -29.22
N GLN A 148 -28.28 -17.04 -30.43
CA GLN A 148 -27.14 -17.31 -31.30
C GLN A 148 -26.47 -16.05 -31.85
N GLU A 149 -27.22 -14.95 -32.05
CA GLU A 149 -26.63 -13.70 -32.54
C GLU A 149 -25.80 -13.02 -31.46
N GLU A 150 -26.33 -12.89 -30.25
CA GLU A 150 -25.60 -12.37 -29.08
C GLU A 150 -24.34 -13.20 -28.78
N GLN A 151 -24.40 -14.53 -28.93
CA GLN A 151 -23.23 -15.39 -28.78
C GLN A 151 -22.11 -15.07 -29.76
N LYS A 152 -22.45 -14.67 -31.01
CA LYS A 152 -21.45 -14.31 -32.02
C LYS A 152 -20.83 -12.95 -31.70
N GLU A 153 -21.64 -11.99 -31.24
CA GLU A 153 -21.15 -10.67 -30.83
C GLU A 153 -20.19 -10.76 -29.63
N ASP A 154 -20.48 -11.62 -28.66
CA ASP A 154 -19.64 -11.83 -27.48
C ASP A 154 -18.40 -12.70 -27.75
N TYR A 155 -18.27 -13.32 -28.93
CA TYR A 155 -17.19 -14.25 -29.24
C TYR A 155 -15.89 -13.52 -29.58
N SER A 156 -14.97 -13.43 -28.62
CA SER A 156 -13.68 -12.73 -28.80
C SER A 156 -12.62 -13.51 -29.60
N GLY A 157 -12.86 -14.79 -29.92
CA GLY A 157 -11.90 -15.67 -30.60
C GLY A 157 -10.60 -15.99 -29.82
N LYS A 158 -10.38 -15.35 -28.66
CA LYS A 158 -9.14 -15.53 -27.86
C LYS A 158 -9.08 -16.87 -27.13
N LYS A 159 -10.22 -17.53 -26.90
CA LYS A 159 -10.30 -18.85 -26.27
C LYS A 159 -10.54 -19.95 -27.30
N ASN A 160 -9.45 -20.58 -27.72
CA ASN A 160 -9.49 -21.89 -28.34
C ASN A 160 -9.65 -22.92 -27.24
N ARG A 161 -10.84 -23.52 -27.13
CA ARG A 161 -11.02 -24.71 -26.31
C ARG A 161 -10.34 -25.86 -27.06
N ILE A 162 -9.01 -25.95 -26.96
CA ILE A 162 -8.29 -27.17 -27.33
C ILE A 162 -8.55 -28.16 -26.19
N PRO A 163 -9.00 -29.40 -26.49
CA PRO A 163 -9.19 -30.45 -25.48
C PRO A 163 -7.95 -30.69 -24.64
#